data_AF-R9IRY6-F1
#
_entry.id   AF-R9IRY6-F1
#
_cell.length_a   1.000
_cell.length_b   1.000
_cell.length_c   1.000
_cell.angle_alpha   90.00
_cell.angle_beta   90.00
_cell.angle_gamma   90.00
#
_symmetry.space_group_name_H-M   'P 1'
#
loop_
_entity.id
_entity.type
_entity.pdbx_description
1 polymer ?
#
loop_
_entity_poly.entity_id
_entity_poly.type
_entity_poly.pdbx_seq_one_letter_code
_entity_poly.pdbx_strand_id
1 'polypeptide(L)' 'MGENICEEIRLVDNILQAEDFIRLRIQAGLVEIPVEHARKALQNGLMNVSALYNGELVGMGRQDDRNEIKVWDN' A
#
# COMPACT_ATOMS: atom_id res chain seq x y z
N MET A 1 30.29 11.31 13.06
CA MET A 1 29.75 11.84 11.80
C MET A 1 28.37 11.24 11.67
N GLY A 2 27.31 12.03 11.85
CA GLY A 2 25.95 11.54 11.74
C GLY A 2 25.64 11.36 10.25
N GLU A 3 25.52 10.11 9.82
CA GLU A 3 25.07 9.81 8.47
C GLU A 3 23.65 10.36 8.31
N ASN A 4 23.52 11.45 7.56
CA ASN A 4 22.24 11.96 7.12
C ASN A 4 21.77 11.05 5.98
N ILE A 5 21.37 9.82 6.32
CA ILE A 5 20.64 9.00 5.36
C ILE A 5 19.22 9.55 5.42
N CYS A 6 18.92 10.50 4.54
CA CYS A 6 17.55 10.68 4.10
C CYS A 6 17.18 9.35 3.43
N GLU A 7 16.71 8.38 4.22
CA GLU A 7 16.27 7.08 3.73
C GLU A 7 15.10 7.35 2.78
N GLU A 8 15.39 7.29 1.49
CA GLU A 8 14.50 7.77 0.44
C GLU A 8 13.33 6.79 0.31
N ILE A 9 12.12 7.26 0.63
CA ILE A 9 10.90 6.49 0.39
C ILE A 9 10.76 6.32 -1.13
N ARG A 10 10.81 5.07 -1.58
CA ARG A 10 10.60 4.72 -3.00
C ARG A 10 9.13 4.42 -3.23
N LEU A 11 8.51 5.19 -4.11
CA LEU A 11 7.16 4.92 -4.59
C LEU A 11 7.24 3.97 -5.79
N VAL A 12 6.61 2.81 -5.68
CA VAL A 12 6.57 1.80 -6.75
C VAL A 12 5.12 1.52 -7.09
N ASP A 13 4.77 1.65 -8.37
CA ASP A 13 3.42 1.38 -8.83
C ASP A 13 3.17 -0.11 -9.08
N ASN A 14 1.94 -0.55 -8.83
CA ASN A 14 1.38 -1.83 -9.26
C ASN A 14 2.08 -3.11 -8.76
N ILE A 15 2.86 -3.05 -7.70
CA ILE A 15 3.52 -4.21 -7.08
C ILE A 15 2.74 -4.82 -5.91
N LEU A 16 1.63 -4.20 -5.50
CA LEU A 16 0.96 -4.57 -4.26
C LEU A 16 0.21 -5.91 -4.39
N GLN A 17 0.53 -6.87 -3.51
CA GLN A 17 -0.16 -8.17 -3.45
C GLN A 17 -1.38 -8.12 -2.52
N ALA A 18 -2.29 -9.08 -2.68
CA ALA A 18 -3.54 -9.13 -1.90
C ALA A 18 -3.27 -9.32 -0.40
N GLU A 19 -2.23 -10.09 -0.07
CA GLU A 19 -1.76 -10.36 1.28
C GLU A 19 -1.22 -9.10 1.96
N ASP A 20 -0.37 -8.33 1.24
CA ASP A 20 0.15 -7.04 1.73
C ASP A 20 -0.98 -6.01 1.91
N PHE A 21 -1.95 -5.99 0.99
CA PHE A 21 -3.13 -5.13 1.09
C PHE A 21 -3.94 -5.41 2.36
N ILE A 22 -4.15 -6.70 2.69
CA ILE A 22 -4.86 -7.09 3.90
C ILE A 22 -4.04 -6.73 5.15
N ARG A 23 -2.74 -7.05 5.15
CA ARG A 23 -1.85 -6.73 6.28
C ARG A 23 -1.85 -5.25 6.61
N LEU A 24 -1.69 -4.38 5.60
CA LEU A 24 -1.69 -2.93 5.80
C LEU A 24 -3.04 -2.40 6.25
N ARG A 25 -4.16 -2.95 5.76
CA ARG A 25 -5.49 -2.56 6.28
C ARG A 25 -5.62 -2.89 7.77
N ILE A 26 -5.15 -4.06 8.19
CA ILE A 26 -5.17 -4.47 9.60
C ILE A 26 -4.27 -3.55 10.44
N GLN A 27 -3.06 -3.24 9.98
CA GLN A 27 -2.13 -2.32 10.65
C GLN A 27 -2.72 -0.92 10.80
N ALA A 28 -3.41 -0.42 9.77
CA ALA A 28 -4.12 0.85 9.80
C ALA A 28 -5.43 0.82 10.62
N GLY A 29 -5.71 -0.26 11.36
CA GLY A 29 -6.89 -0.39 12.23
C GLY A 29 -8.21 -0.62 11.48
N LEU A 30 -8.16 -1.03 10.21
CA LEU A 30 -9.35 -1.33 9.42
C LEU A 30 -9.74 -2.80 9.52
N VAL A 31 -11.02 -3.04 9.26
CA VAL A 31 -11.61 -4.38 9.25
C VAL A 31 -10.95 -5.25 8.18
N GLU A 32 -10.56 -6.46 8.58
CA GLU A 32 -10.06 -7.51 7.69
C GLU A 32 -11.10 -7.82 6.61
N ILE A 33 -10.62 -8.00 5.37
CA ILE A 33 -11.45 -8.47 4.27
C ILE A 33 -10.91 -9.80 3.74
N PRO A 34 -11.77 -10.67 3.19
CA PRO A 34 -11.32 -11.91 2.56
C PRO A 34 -10.31 -11.64 1.43
N VAL A 35 -9.34 -12.56 1.26
CA VAL A 35 -8.30 -12.50 0.22
C VAL A 35 -8.88 -12.32 -1.18
N GLU A 36 -10.01 -12.97 -1.48
CA GLU A 36 -10.69 -12.79 -2.77
C GLU A 36 -11.20 -11.36 -2.99
N HIS A 37 -11.65 -10.69 -1.93
CA HIS A 37 -12.10 -9.30 -2.01
C HIS A 37 -10.90 -8.36 -2.22
N ALA A 38 -9.77 -8.62 -1.53
CA ALA A 38 -8.54 -7.89 -1.75
C ALA A 38 -8.03 -8.04 -3.18
N ARG A 39 -8.02 -9.28 -3.72
CA ARG A 39 -7.62 -9.55 -5.10
C ARG A 39 -8.50 -8.82 -6.12
N LYS A 40 -9.83 -8.88 -5.94
CA LYS A 40 -10.78 -8.14 -6.81
C LYS A 40 -10.59 -6.64 -6.70
N ALA A 41 -10.33 -6.12 -5.51
CA ALA A 41 -10.09 -4.70 -5.29
C ALA A 41 -8.80 -4.19 -5.96
N LEU A 42 -7.77 -5.04 -6.04
CA LEU A 42 -6.53 -4.74 -6.76
C LEU A 42 -6.68 -4.90 -8.28
N GLN A 43 -7.42 -5.91 -8.75
CA GLN A 43 -7.73 -6.08 -10.17
C GLN A 43 -8.63 -4.97 -10.73
N ASN A 44 -9.56 -4.47 -9.92
CA ASN A 44 -10.50 -3.41 -10.31
C ASN A 44 -9.95 -2.00 -10.01
N GLY A 45 -8.83 -1.87 -9.31
CA GLY A 45 -8.20 -0.59 -9.03
C GLY A 45 -7.50 -0.04 -10.27
N LEU A 46 -7.69 1.25 -10.56
CA LEU A 46 -7.06 1.90 -11.71
C LEU A 46 -5.53 1.99 -11.56
N MET A 47 -5.05 2.19 -10.33
CA MET A 47 -3.64 2.24 -9.98
C MET A 47 -3.46 1.99 -8.48
N ASN A 48 -2.42 1.24 -8.12
CA ASN A 48 -1.93 1.16 -6.74
C ASN A 48 -0.46 1.62 -6.68
N VAL A 49 -0.09 2.24 -5.56
CA VAL A 49 1.25 2.75 -5.28
C VAL A 49 1.68 2.19 -3.93
N SER A 50 2.89 1.66 -3.86
CA SER A 50 3.51 1.14 -2.67
C SER A 50 4.63 2.08 -2.24
N ALA A 51 4.66 2.48 -0.97
CA ALA A 51 5.76 3.22 -0.38
C ALA A 51 6.72 2.21 0.28
N LEU A 52 7.94 2.12 -0.27
CA LEU A 52 8.99 1.26 0.23
C LEU A 52 10.06 2.07 0.97
N TYR A 53 10.41 1.64 2.17
CA TYR A 53 11.51 2.17 2.97
C TYR A 53 12.45 1.01 3.30
N ASN A 54 13.73 1.11 2.95
CA ASN A 54 14.69 -0.01 3.09
C ASN A 54 14.25 -1.35 2.46
N GLY A 55 13.39 -1.30 1.45
CA GLY A 55 12.81 -2.50 0.82
C GLY A 55 11.61 -3.08 1.55
N GLU A 56 11.21 -2.50 2.68
CA GLU A 56 10.00 -2.84 3.42
C GLU A 56 8.84 -1.93 3.01
N LEU A 57 7.65 -2.53 2.90
CA LEU A 57 6.42 -1.81 2.58
C LEU A 57 5.92 -1.07 3.83
N VAL A 58 6.08 0.25 3.84
CA VAL A 58 5.68 1.13 4.96
C VAL A 58 4.34 1.84 4.73
N GLY A 59 3.84 1.82 3.49
CA GLY A 59 2.52 2.33 3.19
C GLY A 59 2.09 2.03 1.76
N MET A 60 0.83 2.33 1.46
CA MET A 60 0.27 2.18 0.14
C MET A 60 -0.81 3.21 -0.15
N GLY A 61 -0.96 3.56 -1.41
CA GLY A 61 -2.04 4.36 -1.96
C GLY A 61 -2.80 3.57 -3.03
N ARG A 62 -4.12 3.65 -3.05
CA ARG A 62 -4.91 3.13 -4.16
C ARG A 62 -5.90 4.18 -4.64
N GLN A 63 -5.98 4.34 -5.96
CA GLN A 63 -7.04 5.09 -6.60
C GLN A 63 -8.22 4.17 -6.94
N ASP A 64 -9.42 4.58 -6.55
CA ASP A 64 -10.66 3.90 -6.92
C ASP A 64 -11.38 4.59 -8.10
N ASP A 65 -12.48 3.97 -8.54
CA ASP A 65 -13.33 4.44 -9.65
C ASP A 65 -14.00 5.79 -9.38
N ARG A 66 -13.95 6.27 -8.13
CA ARG A 66 -14.48 7.58 -7.71
C ARG A 66 -13.41 8.66 -7.72
N ASN A 67 -12.23 8.37 -8.24
CA ASN A 67 -11.09 9.28 -8.25
C ASN A 67 -10.62 9.64 -6.82
N GLU A 68 -10.90 8.78 -5.83
CA GLU A 68 -10.45 8.94 -4.45
C GLU A 68 -9.14 8.16 -4.24
N ILE A 69 -8.15 8.78 -3.59
CA ILE A 69 -6.92 8.10 -3.17
C ILE A 69 -7.08 7.70 -1.71
N LYS A 70 -7.05 6.39 -1.46
CA LYS A 70 -7.01 5.83 -0.12
C LYS A 70 -5.56 5.51 0.23
N VAL A 71 -5.06 6.15 1.28
CA VAL A 71 -3.69 5.99 1.78
C VAL A 71 -3.74 5.22 3.09
N TRP A 72 -2.84 4.25 3.24
CA TRP A 72 -2.62 3.50 4.46
C TRP A 72 -1.14 3.48 4.76
N ASP A 73 -0.75 4.00 5.90
CA ASP A 73 0.59 3.95 6.49
C ASP A 73 0.54 3.22 7.84
N ASN A 74 1.68 2.69 8.27
CA ASN A 74 1.85 1.96 9.54
C ASN A 74 2.38 2.86 10.66
#